data_AF-A0A076HLV2-F1
#
_entry.id   AF-A0A076HLV2-F1
#
_cell.length_a   1.000
_cell.length_b   1.000
_cell.length_c   1.000
_cell.angle_alpha   90.00
_cell.angle_beta   90.00
_cell.angle_gamma   90.00
#
_symmetry.space_group_name_H-M   'P 1'
#
loop_
_entity.id
_entity.type
_entity.pdbx_description
1 polymer ?
#
loop_
_entity_poly.entity_id
_entity_poly.type
_entity_poly.pdbx_seq_one_letter_code
_entity_poly.pdbx_strand_id
1 'polypeptide(L)'
;MITFLVFCSLLIPVNLWAAITPHMHSDLSMRILHGLCTLVLIPLLWTLWDQRRWLKPVPSLMLALFAVVMVVVNSWITAMGMGVEFGWLDHLFLALSEIALAVFFLTAPQETTA
;
A
#
# COMPACT_ATOMS: atom_id res chain seq x y z
N MET A 1 8.58 12.88 4.25
CA MET A 1 7.09 12.74 4.23
C MET A 1 6.47 13.18 2.91
N ILE A 2 6.72 14.40 2.41
CA ILE A 2 6.07 14.89 1.17
C ILE A 2 6.34 13.98 -0.04
N THR A 3 7.62 13.62 -0.28
CA THR A 3 7.97 12.71 -1.38
C THR A 3 7.25 11.36 -1.28
N PHE A 4 7.14 10.80 -0.07
CA PHE A 4 6.43 9.55 0.17
C PHE A 4 4.93 9.67 -0.17
N LEU A 5 4.27 10.76 0.27
CA LEU A 5 2.88 11.03 -0.05
C LEU A 5 2.65 11.21 -1.56
N VAL A 6 3.56 11.91 -2.26
CA VAL A 6 3.51 12.06 -3.71
C VAL A 6 3.59 10.68 -4.39
N PHE A 7 4.50 9.81 -3.96
CA PHE A 7 4.59 8.44 -4.47
C PHE A 7 3.30 7.64 -4.20
N CYS A 8 2.76 7.66 -2.98
CA CYS A 8 1.47 7.02 -2.67
C CYS A 8 0.35 7.55 -3.57
N SER A 9 0.27 8.88 -3.74
CA SER A 9 -0.76 9.52 -4.57
C SER A 9 -0.66 9.15 -6.05
N LEU A 10 0.54 8.83 -6.55
CA LEU A 10 0.73 8.36 -7.92
C LEU A 10 0.35 6.88 -8.09
N LEU A 11 0.57 6.06 -7.07
CA LEU A 11 0.24 4.64 -7.13
C LEU A 11 -1.28 4.39 -7.06
N ILE A 12 -2.04 5.22 -6.36
CA ILE A 12 -3.51 5.10 -6.25
C ILE A 12 -4.19 5.04 -7.63
N PRO A 13 -4.01 6.03 -8.54
CA PRO A 13 -4.64 5.99 -9.85
C PRO A 13 -4.07 4.88 -10.74
N VAL A 14 -2.81 4.49 -10.56
CA VAL A 14 -2.19 3.40 -11.34
C VAL A 14 -2.79 2.05 -10.95
N ASN A 15 -2.96 1.78 -9.65
CA ASN A 15 -3.65 0.60 -9.16
C ASN A 15 -5.14 0.62 -9.55
N LEU A 16 -5.82 1.76 -9.44
CA LEU A 16 -7.22 1.85 -9.86
C LEU A 16 -7.39 1.59 -11.36
N TRP A 17 -6.47 2.11 -12.18
CA TRP A 17 -6.43 1.82 -13.61
C TRP A 17 -6.19 0.32 -13.89
N ALA A 18 -5.26 -0.29 -13.17
CA ALA A 18 -4.98 -1.73 -13.27
C ALA A 18 -6.16 -2.61 -12.85
N ALA A 19 -6.96 -2.16 -11.87
CA ALA A 19 -8.20 -2.81 -11.49
C ALA A 19 -9.27 -2.74 -12.59
N ILE A 20 -9.38 -1.60 -13.28
CA ILE A 20 -10.41 -1.39 -14.32
C ILE A 20 -10.02 -2.04 -15.65
N THR A 21 -8.73 -2.17 -15.97
CA THR A 21 -8.23 -2.65 -17.27
C THR A 21 -7.39 -3.93 -17.20
N PRO A 22 -7.89 -5.03 -16.59
CA PRO A 22 -7.10 -6.21 -16.23
C PRO A 22 -6.48 -7.00 -17.40
N HIS A 23 -6.86 -6.72 -18.65
CA HIS A 23 -6.38 -7.43 -19.84
C HIS A 23 -5.38 -6.63 -20.68
N MET A 24 -5.00 -5.43 -20.23
CA MET A 24 -4.18 -4.48 -20.99
C MET A 24 -2.73 -4.40 -20.48
N HIS A 25 -2.32 -5.23 -19.53
CA HIS A 25 -1.03 -5.10 -18.86
C HIS A 25 -0.13 -6.32 -19.09
N SER A 26 1.18 -6.06 -19.17
CA SER A 26 2.20 -7.11 -19.28
C SER A 26 2.55 -7.68 -17.91
N ASP A 27 2.94 -8.96 -17.82
CA ASP A 27 3.38 -9.58 -16.56
C ASP A 27 4.52 -8.78 -15.89
N LEU A 28 5.48 -8.29 -16.67
CA LEU A 28 6.58 -7.47 -16.17
C LEU A 28 6.09 -6.17 -15.51
N SER A 29 5.19 -5.43 -16.17
CA SER A 29 4.64 -4.18 -15.61
C SER A 29 3.88 -4.42 -14.30
N MET A 30 3.19 -5.56 -14.19
CA MET A 30 2.47 -5.91 -12.97
C MET A 30 3.42 -6.20 -11.82
N ARG A 31 4.45 -7.01 -12.05
CA ARG A 31 5.45 -7.34 -11.03
C ARG A 31 6.18 -6.08 -10.53
N ILE A 32 6.49 -5.15 -11.43
CA ILE A 32 7.07 -3.85 -11.04
C ILE A 32 6.09 -3.05 -10.18
N LEU A 33 4.82 -2.95 -10.60
CA LEU A 33 3.80 -2.21 -9.84
C LEU A 33 3.63 -2.77 -8.43
N HIS A 34 3.39 -4.07 -8.29
CA HIS A 34 3.26 -4.74 -6.98
C HIS A 34 4.54 -4.60 -6.13
N GLY A 35 5.71 -4.66 -6.75
CA GLY A 35 6.99 -4.42 -6.08
C GLY A 35 7.10 -3.00 -5.52
N LEU A 36 6.74 -1.99 -6.30
CA LEU A 36 6.72 -0.59 -5.87
C LEU A 36 5.70 -0.36 -4.74
N CYS A 37 4.50 -0.93 -4.85
CA CYS A 37 3.50 -0.88 -3.79
C CYS A 37 4.03 -1.51 -2.49
N THR A 38 4.72 -2.65 -2.58
CA THR A 38 5.35 -3.32 -1.43
C THR A 38 6.39 -2.43 -0.75
N LEU A 39 7.25 -1.78 -1.53
CA LEU A 39 8.29 -0.87 -1.02
C LEU A 39 7.70 0.33 -0.28
N VAL A 40 6.50 0.79 -0.67
CA VAL A 40 5.78 1.88 0.00
C VAL A 40 5.09 1.40 1.28
N LEU A 41 4.61 0.16 1.33
CA LEU A 41 3.95 -0.41 2.51
C LEU A 41 4.91 -0.76 3.64
N ILE A 42 6.18 -1.09 3.36
CA ILE A 42 7.17 -1.44 4.39
C ILE A 42 7.44 -0.28 5.37
N PRO A 43 7.75 0.96 4.92
CA PRO A 43 7.90 2.11 5.81
C PRO A 43 6.66 2.40 6.67
N LEU A 44 5.45 2.10 6.18
CA LEU A 44 4.22 2.23 6.97
C LEU A 44 4.22 1.25 8.14
N LEU A 45 4.47 -0.02 7.90
CA LEU A 45 4.54 -1.04 8.96
C LEU A 45 5.59 -0.65 10.01
N TRP A 46 6.72 -0.12 9.56
CA TRP A 46 7.75 0.41 10.45
C TRP A 46 7.24 1.57 11.31
N THR A 47 6.56 2.55 10.71
CA THR A 47 6.01 3.72 11.42
C THR A 47 4.93 3.31 12.43
N LEU A 48 4.01 2.42 12.04
CA LEU A 48 2.97 1.90 12.92
C LEU A 48 3.56 1.15 14.11
N TRP A 49 4.65 0.41 13.89
CA TRP A 49 5.36 -0.30 14.95
C TRP A 49 6.05 0.66 15.93
N ASP A 50 6.75 1.66 15.41
CA ASP A 50 7.49 2.64 16.20
C ASP A 50 6.53 3.48 17.07
N GLN A 51 5.47 4.01 16.46
CA GLN A 51 4.49 4.88 17.11
C GLN A 51 3.33 4.13 17.79
N ARG A 52 3.38 2.79 17.89
CA ARG A 52 2.27 1.94 18.40
C ARG A 52 1.72 2.34 19.77
N ARG A 53 2.52 3.02 20.61
CA ARG A 53 2.13 3.48 21.95
C ARG A 53 1.30 4.78 21.93
N TRP A 54 1.40 5.56 20.87
CA TRP A 54 0.77 6.87 20.70
C TRP A 54 -0.45 6.82 19.79
N LEU A 55 -0.52 5.80 18.93
CA LEU A 55 -1.63 5.58 18.01
C LEU A 55 -2.84 4.94 18.70
N LYS A 56 -4.04 5.23 18.19
CA LYS A 56 -5.26 4.56 18.63
C LYS A 56 -5.15 3.07 18.31
N PRO A 57 -5.29 2.17 19.29
CA PRO A 57 -4.89 0.76 19.16
C PRO A 57 -5.73 0.01 18.12
N VAL A 58 -7.03 0.25 18.07
CA VAL A 58 -7.95 -0.43 17.14
C VAL A 58 -7.67 -0.09 15.67
N PRO A 59 -7.72 1.18 15.21
CA PRO A 59 -7.46 1.51 13.82
C PRO A 59 -6.02 1.20 13.41
N SER A 60 -5.05 1.37 14.31
CA SER A 60 -3.65 1.01 14.04
C SER A 60 -3.47 -0.49 13.83
N LEU A 61 -4.16 -1.33 14.61
CA LEU A 61 -4.10 -2.78 14.45
C LEU A 61 -4.76 -3.25 13.16
N MET A 62 -5.92 -2.69 12.82
CA MET A 62 -6.60 -2.99 11.56
C MET A 62 -5.73 -2.62 10.35
N LEU A 63 -5.14 -1.42 10.37
CA LEU A 63 -4.25 -0.96 9.31
C LEU A 63 -2.98 -1.80 9.22
N ALA A 64 -2.40 -2.19 10.36
CA ALA A 64 -1.21 -3.05 10.39
C ALA A 64 -1.50 -4.45 9.82
N LEU A 65 -2.60 -5.09 10.24
CA LEU A 65 -3.00 -6.39 9.70
C LEU A 65 -3.23 -6.32 8.19
N PHE A 66 -3.96 -5.30 7.74
CA PHE A 66 -4.21 -5.09 6.33
C PHE A 66 -2.91 -4.88 5.54
N ALA A 67 -2.01 -4.00 6.01
CA ALA A 67 -0.73 -3.74 5.37
C ALA A 67 0.19 -4.97 5.34
N VAL A 68 0.19 -5.79 6.40
CA VAL A 68 0.95 -7.06 6.41
C VAL A 68 0.43 -8.01 5.33
N VAL A 69 -0.89 -8.20 5.23
CA VAL A 69 -1.49 -9.04 4.19
C VAL A 69 -1.10 -8.52 2.80
N MET A 70 -1.23 -7.22 2.57
CA MET A 70 -0.86 -6.61 1.29
C MET A 70 0.63 -6.82 0.98
N VAL A 71 1.55 -6.61 1.93
CA VAL A 71 2.99 -6.84 1.72
C VAL A 71 3.28 -8.29 1.33
N VAL A 72 2.68 -9.27 2.02
CA VAL A 72 2.91 -10.69 1.73
C VAL A 72 2.40 -11.06 0.34
N VAL A 73 1.15 -10.69 0.02
CA VAL A 73 0.51 -11.01 -1.26
C VAL A 73 1.26 -10.32 -2.41
N ASN A 74 1.59 -9.04 -2.28
CA ASN A 74 2.30 -8.28 -3.31
C ASN A 74 3.73 -8.77 -3.51
N SER A 75 4.43 -9.18 -2.44
CA SER A 75 5.76 -9.80 -2.56
C SER A 75 5.70 -11.11 -3.35
N TRP A 76 4.66 -11.93 -3.10
CA TRP A 76 4.45 -13.15 -3.85
C TRP A 76 4.18 -12.89 -5.33
N ILE A 77 3.28 -11.94 -5.64
CA ILE A 77 2.96 -11.56 -7.01
C ILE A 77 4.20 -10.99 -7.72
N THR A 78 5.01 -10.18 -7.03
CA THR A 78 6.26 -9.66 -7.56
C THR A 78 7.22 -10.81 -7.95
N ALA A 79 7.33 -11.81 -7.08
CA ALA A 79 8.22 -12.95 -7.29
C ALA A 79 7.72 -13.94 -8.35
N MET A 80 6.40 -14.17 -8.48
CA MET A 80 5.83 -15.24 -9.30
C MET A 80 5.02 -14.77 -10.52
N GLY A 81 4.68 -13.48 -10.60
CA GLY A 81 3.74 -12.94 -11.59
C GLY A 81 2.28 -13.00 -11.12
N MET A 82 1.37 -12.34 -11.85
CA MET A 82 -0.06 -12.39 -11.56
C MET A 82 -0.66 -13.72 -12.04
N GLY A 83 -0.54 -14.74 -11.20
CA GLY A 83 -1.18 -16.06 -11.40
C GLY A 83 -2.57 -16.19 -10.78
N VAL A 84 -3.27 -15.07 -10.50
CA VAL A 84 -4.50 -15.05 -9.70
C VAL A 84 -5.69 -14.57 -10.55
N GLU A 85 -6.75 -15.38 -10.58
CA GLU A 85 -7.97 -15.18 -11.38
C GLU A 85 -8.71 -13.86 -11.06
N PHE A 86 -8.48 -13.28 -9.88
CA PHE A 86 -9.08 -12.02 -9.42
C PHE A 86 -8.05 -10.92 -9.17
N GLY A 87 -6.99 -10.81 -9.98
CA GLY A 87 -5.94 -9.78 -9.83
C GLY A 87 -6.45 -8.33 -9.75
N TRP A 88 -7.59 -8.02 -10.39
CA TRP A 88 -8.24 -6.71 -10.29
C TRP A 88 -8.63 -6.32 -8.85
N LEU A 89 -9.00 -7.32 -8.03
CA LEU A 89 -9.38 -7.10 -6.64
C LEU A 89 -8.16 -6.76 -5.78
N ASP A 90 -7.01 -7.37 -6.08
CA ASP A 90 -5.73 -7.03 -5.42
C ASP A 90 -5.34 -5.58 -5.70
N HIS A 91 -5.51 -5.11 -6.94
CA HIS A 91 -5.31 -3.70 -7.27
C HIS A 91 -6.26 -2.75 -6.57
N LEU A 92 -7.53 -3.13 -6.41
CA LEU A 92 -8.48 -2.33 -5.64
C LEU A 92 -8.03 -2.23 -4.17
N PHE A 93 -7.60 -3.34 -3.57
CA PHE A 93 -7.08 -3.33 -2.21
C PHE A 93 -5.77 -2.55 -2.07
N LEU A 94 -4.89 -2.57 -3.08
CA LEU A 94 -3.69 -1.74 -3.12
C LEU A 94 -4.03 -0.25 -3.13
N ALA A 95 -4.93 0.17 -4.02
CA ALA A 95 -5.39 1.56 -4.05
C ALA A 95 -6.01 1.99 -2.72
N LEU A 96 -6.84 1.14 -2.10
CA LEU A 96 -7.41 1.40 -0.78
C LEU A 96 -6.34 1.48 0.32
N SER A 97 -5.29 0.65 0.24
CA SER A 97 -4.16 0.68 1.17
C SER A 97 -3.38 1.99 1.09
N GLU A 98 -3.16 2.50 -0.12
CA GLU A 98 -2.46 3.76 -0.37
C GLU A 98 -3.31 4.98 0.02
N ILE A 99 -4.63 4.91 -0.14
CA ILE A 99 -5.56 5.92 0.39
C ILE A 99 -5.52 5.92 1.91
N ALA A 100 -5.65 4.76 2.55
CA ALA A 100 -5.60 4.64 4.00
C ALA A 100 -4.27 5.18 4.56
N LEU A 101 -3.17 4.92 3.84
CA LEU A 101 -1.84 5.41 4.14
C LEU A 101 -1.73 6.94 4.00
N ALA A 102 -2.22 7.50 2.90
CA ALA A 102 -2.24 8.94 2.70
C ALA A 102 -3.07 9.64 3.79
N VAL A 103 -4.25 9.11 4.11
CA VAL A 103 -5.10 9.62 5.19
C VAL A 103 -4.39 9.53 6.53
N PHE A 104 -3.76 8.39 6.85
CA PHE A 104 -3.03 8.22 8.09
C PHE A 104 -1.94 9.28 8.26
N PHE A 105 -1.09 9.49 7.25
CA PHE A 105 0.01 10.46 7.35
C PHE A 105 -0.45 11.93 7.28
N LEU A 106 -1.57 12.22 6.62
CA LEU A 106 -2.16 13.56 6.60
C LEU A 106 -2.90 13.91 7.90
N THR A 107 -3.39 12.90 8.63
CA THR A 107 -4.16 13.09 9.88
C THR A 107 -3.34 12.82 11.14
N ALA A 108 -2.20 12.13 11.01
CA ALA A 108 -1.26 11.93 12.10
C ALA A 108 -0.77 13.31 12.61
N PRO A 109 -0.86 13.58 13.92
CA PRO A 109 -0.25 14.77 14.51
C PRO A 109 1.23 14.78 14.15
N GLN A 110 1.70 15.86 13.51
CA GLN A 110 3.14 16.06 13.40
C GLN A 110 3.67 16.19 14.82
N GLU A 111 4.68 15.40 15.20
CA GLU A 111 5.39 15.66 16.43
C GLU A 111 6.01 17.06 16.30
N THR A 112 5.33 18.04 16.90
CA THR A 112 5.91 19.34 17.19
C THR A 112 7.07 19.03 18.13
N THR A 113 8.28 19.01 17.58
CA THR A 113 9.50 19.02 18.37
C THR A 113 9.41 20.23 19.29
N ALA A 114 9.15 19.96 20.57
CA ALA A 114 9.19 20.92 21.66
C ALA A 114 10.59 20.97 22.24
#